data_AF-A0A7C1T5Q5-F1
#
_entry.id   AF-A0A7C1T5Q5-F1
#
_cell.length_a   1.000
_cell.length_b   1.000
_cell.length_c   1.000
_cell.angle_alpha   90.00
_cell.angle_beta   90.00
_cell.angle_gamma   90.00
#
_symmetry.space_group_name_H-M   'P 1'
#
loop_
_entity.id
_entity.type
_entity.pdbx_description
1 polymer ?
#
loop_
_entity_poly.entity_id
_entity_poly.type
_entity_poly.pdbx_seq_one_letter_code
_entity_poly.pdbx_strand_id
1 'polypeptide(L)' 'MPPKDLAAFMISSFALAALVDAWFHLVGEGVTDPAALSLLGLLWGLLRMYAPTAGALLALKLSGRSLRG' A
#
# COMPACT_ATOMS: atom_id res chain seq x y z
N MET A 1 -10.97 -8.78 16.35
CA MET A 1 -10.00 -9.52 15.51
C MET A 1 -9.05 -10.26 16.46
N PRO A 2 -8.75 -11.55 16.24
CA PRO A 2 -7.71 -12.22 17.02
C PRO A 2 -6.34 -11.52 16.78
N PRO A 3 -5.41 -11.54 17.75
CA PRO A 3 -4.16 -10.77 17.68
C PRO A 3 -3.32 -11.05 16.43
N LYS A 4 -3.33 -12.29 15.94
CA LYS A 4 -2.64 -12.71 14.72
C LYS A 4 -3.15 -12.02 13.45
N ASP A 5 -4.46 -11.82 13.34
CA ASP A 5 -5.08 -11.21 12.16
C ASP A 5 -4.79 -9.69 12.14
N LEU A 6 -4.77 -9.07 13.33
CA LEU A 6 -4.36 -7.68 13.50
C LEU A 6 -2.88 -7.47 13.15
N ALA A 7 -2.00 -8.38 13.59
CA ALA A 7 -0.58 -8.33 13.22
C ALA A 7 -0.38 -8.49 11.71
N ALA A 8 -1.07 -9.44 11.07
CA ALA A 8 -1.01 -9.65 9.63
C ALA A 8 -1.52 -8.41 8.85
N PHE A 9 -2.61 -7.81 9.29
CA PHE A 9 -3.11 -6.54 8.73
C PHE A 9 -2.06 -5.44 8.84
N MET A 10 -1.54 -5.18 10.05
CA MET A 10 -0.54 -4.14 10.27
C MET A 10 0.69 -4.36 9.38
N ILE A 11 1.29 -5.56 9.43
CA ILE A 11 2.49 -5.87 8.65
C ILE A 11 2.23 -5.70 7.15
N SER A 12 1.13 -6.23 6.63
CA SER A 12 0.84 -6.14 5.19
C SER A 12 0.56 -4.71 4.74
N SER A 13 -0.20 -3.91 5.51
CA SER A 13 -0.48 -2.52 5.20
C SER A 13 0.78 -1.65 5.23
N PHE A 14 1.62 -1.81 6.26
CA PHE A 14 2.88 -1.05 6.35
C PHE A 14 3.90 -1.49 5.31
N ALA A 15 4.00 -2.80 5.01
CA ALA A 15 4.88 -3.30 3.95
C ALA A 15 4.47 -2.77 2.57
N LEU A 16 3.17 -2.78 2.25
CA LEU A 16 2.65 -2.20 1.01
C LEU A 16 2.94 -0.70 0.92
N ALA A 17 2.69 0.06 1.99
CA ALA A 17 2.98 1.49 2.03
C ALA A 17 4.48 1.76 1.82
N ALA A 18 5.36 0.99 2.47
CA ALA A 18 6.80 1.12 2.33
C ALA A 18 7.28 0.80 0.91
N LEU A 19 6.69 -0.21 0.24
CA LEU A 19 7.00 -0.53 -1.16
C LEU A 19 6.58 0.59 -2.10
N VAL A 20 5.40 1.19 -1.87
CA VAL A 20 4.91 2.34 -2.64
C VAL A 20 5.83 3.55 -2.46
N ASP A 21 6.27 3.82 -1.24
CA ASP A 21 7.22 4.91 -0.95
C ASP A 21 8.58 4.68 -1.63
N ALA A 22 9.13 3.46 -1.53
CA ALA A 22 10.40 3.10 -2.16
C ALA A 22 10.31 3.22 -3.69
N TRP A 23 9.22 2.74 -4.30
CA TRP A 23 8.98 2.88 -5.73
C TRP A 23 8.89 4.35 -6.15
N PHE A 24 8.12 5.17 -5.43
CA PHE A 24 8.01 6.60 -5.72
C PHE A 24 9.36 7.30 -5.63
N HIS A 25 10.18 6.97 -4.63
CA HIS A 25 11.50 7.57 -4.47
C HIS A 25 12.43 7.20 -5.64
N LEU A 26 12.51 5.90 -5.99
CA LEU A 26 13.34 5.41 -7.09
C LEU A 26 12.95 5.99 -8.45
N VAL A 27 11.65 6.15 -8.70
CA VAL A 27 11.15 6.71 -9.96
C VAL A 27 11.26 8.24 -9.97
N GLY A 28 10.95 8.88 -8.85
CA GLY A 28 10.91 10.33 -8.70
C GLY A 28 12.27 11.00 -8.88
N GLU A 29 13.37 10.36 -8.48
CA GLU A 29 14.73 10.87 -8.69
C GLU A 29 15.07 11.10 -10.17
N GLY A 30 14.45 10.35 -11.09
CA GLY A 30 14.71 10.46 -12.52
C GLY A 30 13.82 11.46 -13.26
N VAL A 31 12.83 12.08 -12.60
CA VAL A 31 11.83 12.93 -13.26
C VAL A 31 12.18 14.39 -13.10
N THR A 32 12.62 15.03 -14.18
CA THR A 32 12.98 16.46 -14.21
C THR A 32 11.81 17.38 -14.59
N ASP A 33 10.76 16.83 -15.22
CA ASP A 33 9.56 17.59 -15.61
C ASP A 33 8.62 17.79 -14.39
N PRO A 34 8.32 19.03 -14.00
CA PRO A 34 7.45 19.32 -12.85
C PRO A 34 6.02 18.80 -12.99
N ALA A 35 5.48 18.75 -14.22
CA ALA A 35 4.14 18.25 -14.47
C ALA A 35 4.08 16.72 -14.29
N ALA A 36 5.05 16.00 -14.85
CA ALA A 36 5.21 14.56 -14.63
C ALA A 36 5.44 14.22 -13.14
N LEU A 37 6.25 15.00 -12.42
CA LEU A 37 6.49 14.79 -10.98
C LEU A 37 5.20 15.00 -10.17
N SER A 38 4.38 15.99 -10.53
CA SER A 38 3.08 16.23 -9.88
C SER A 38 2.11 15.08 -10.10
N LEU A 39 2.01 14.56 -11.32
CA LEU A 39 1.20 13.38 -11.63
C LEU A 39 1.69 12.13 -10.88
N LEU A 40 3.01 11.95 -10.80
CA LEU A 40 3.62 10.87 -10.04
C LEU A 40 3.30 10.99 -8.54
N GLY A 41 3.34 12.21 -8.00
CA GLY A 41 2.96 12.50 -6.61
C GLY A 41 1.48 12.20 -6.32
N LEU A 42 0.58 12.53 -7.24
CA LEU A 42 -0.84 12.17 -7.13
C LEU A 42 -1.05 10.66 -7.14
N LEU A 43 -0.37 9.95 -8.04
CA LEU A 43 -0.43 8.49 -8.13
C LEU A 43 0.13 7.83 -6.86
N TRP A 44 1.25 8.33 -6.34
CA TRP A 44 1.81 7.89 -5.07
C TRP A 44 0.83 8.09 -3.91
N GLY A 45 0.25 9.29 -3.79
CA GLY A 45 -0.75 9.59 -2.77
C GLY A 45 -1.96 8.66 -2.83
N LEU A 46 -2.46 8.37 -4.04
CA LEU A 46 -3.57 7.45 -4.27
C LEU A 46 -3.21 6.03 -3.81
N LEU A 47 -2.07 5.50 -4.25
CA LEU A 47 -1.61 4.16 -3.86
C LEU A 47 -1.41 4.05 -2.35
N ARG A 48 -0.88 5.09 -1.71
CA ARG A 48 -0.68 5.11 -0.25
C ARG A 48 -2.00 5.12 0.51
N MET A 49 -3.02 5.83 0.02
CA MET A 49 -4.35 5.87 0.60
C MET A 49 -5.01 4.47 0.60
N TYR A 50 -4.77 3.67 -0.44
CA TYR A 50 -5.36 2.33 -0.58
C TYR A 50 -4.48 1.19 -0.02
N ALA A 51 -3.24 1.45 0.40
CA ALA A 51 -2.37 0.45 1.01
C ALA A 51 -3.00 -0.25 2.25
N PRO A 52 -3.71 0.46 3.17
CA PRO A 52 -4.45 -0.18 4.25
C PRO A 52 -5.54 -1.13 3.74
N THR A 53 -6.31 -0.71 2.73
CA THR A 53 -7.38 -1.52 2.13
C THR A 53 -6.82 -2.79 1.48
N ALA A 54 -5.73 -2.66 0.73
CA ALA A 54 -5.02 -3.81 0.14
C ALA A 54 -4.45 -4.74 1.23
N GLY A 55 -3.85 -4.19 2.29
CA GLY A 55 -3.37 -4.95 3.44
C GLY A 55 -4.51 -5.70 4.17
N ALA A 56 -5.67 -5.08 4.33
CA ALA A 56 -6.85 -5.75 4.88
C ALA A 56 -7.30 -6.94 4.02
N LEU A 57 -7.36 -6.77 2.70
CA LEU A 57 -7.69 -7.85 1.77
C LEU A 57 -6.68 -9.01 1.85
N LEU A 58 -5.39 -8.70 1.93
CA LEU A 58 -4.33 -9.69 2.09
C LEU A 58 -4.42 -10.42 3.43
N ALA A 59 -4.63 -9.70 4.52
CA ALA A 59 -4.79 -10.28 5.85
C ALA A 59 -6.01 -11.21 5.93
N LEU A 60 -7.13 -10.84 5.31
CA LEU A 60 -8.31 -11.72 5.21
C LEU A 60 -8.02 -12.99 4.43
N LYS A 61 -7.34 -12.87 3.28
CA LYS A 61 -6.92 -14.02 2.47
C LYS A 61 -5.96 -14.94 3.24
N LEU A 62 -4.99 -14.39 3.97
CA LEU A 62 -4.04 -15.14 4.80
C LEU A 62 -4.72 -15.80 6.01
N SER A 63 -5.76 -15.19 6.56
CA SER A 63 -6.56 -15.76 7.65
C SER A 63 -7.50 -16.88 7.19
N GLY A 64 -7.59 -17.17 5.89
CA GLY A 64 -8.56 -18.12 5.33
C GLY A 64 -10.02 -17.67 5.50
N ARG A 65 -10.25 -16.39 5.84
CA ARG A 65 -11.58 -15.80 5.98
C ARG A 65 -12.02 -15.28 4.61
N SER A 66 -13.11 -15.84 4.11
CA SER A 66 -13.78 -15.37 2.89
C SER A 66 -14.43 -14.00 3.14
N LEU A 67 -14.34 -13.10 2.15
CA LEU A 67 -15.10 -11.84 2.10
C LEU A 67 -16.60 -12.08 1.83
N ARG A 68 -16.97 -13.29 1.39
CA ARG A 68 -18.36 -13.77 1.43
C ARG A 68 -18.58 -14.33 2.84
N GLY A 69 -19.44 -13.67 3.60
CA GLY A 69 -20.01 -14.24 4.82
C GLY A 69 -20.61 -15.62 4.58
#